data_AF-A0A518JWJ4-F1
#
_entry.id   AF-A0A518JWJ4-F1
#
_cell.length_a   1.000
_cell.length_b   1.000
_cell.length_c   1.000
_cell.angle_alpha   90.00
_cell.angle_beta   90.00
_cell.angle_gamma   90.00
#
_symmetry.space_group_name_H-M   'P 1'
#
loop_
_entity.id
_entity.type
_entity.pdbx_description
1 polymer ?
#
loop_
_entity_poly.entity_id
_entity_poly.type
_entity_poly.pdbx_seq_one_letter_code
_entity_poly.pdbx_strand_id
1 'polypeptide(L)'
;MTPTEFKSRYIASLPDVPDELREELDLERFVAFDPQVVAAHELNPQDAAILTEVGLPNSASPWLTFDLDPKRRLSPIEGFPQMLAIGSNAYGDYVCLDMDTGAEVVYINHDNLNARVFINASVSTLAESLCLYLTHRHKGEPKDLLTAIGSIDPDAIADGTFWNHETTALAENGG
;
A
#
# COMPACT_ATOMS: atom_id res chain seq x y z
N MET A 1 14.58 -2.21 1.87
CA MET A 1 14.75 -0.86 1.27
C MET A 1 14.72 0.19 2.38
N THR A 2 15.50 1.26 2.31
CA THR A 2 15.42 2.39 3.27
C THR A 2 14.23 3.32 2.95
N PRO A 3 13.74 4.14 3.91
CA PRO A 3 12.65 5.09 3.68
C PRO A 3 12.92 6.05 2.51
N THR A 4 14.12 6.62 2.46
CA THR A 4 14.52 7.54 1.37
C THR A 4 14.60 6.83 0.02
N GLU A 5 15.14 5.61 -0.02
CA GLU A 5 15.16 4.80 -1.26
C GLU A 5 13.74 4.50 -1.75
N PHE A 6 12.81 4.21 -0.84
CA PHE A 6 11.40 4.02 -1.18
C PHE A 6 10.82 5.25 -1.85
N LYS A 7 10.90 6.41 -1.20
CA LYS A 7 10.34 7.65 -1.76
C LYS A 7 10.96 7.98 -3.12
N SER A 8 12.29 7.91 -3.24
CA SER A 8 12.99 8.19 -4.50
C SER A 8 12.60 7.22 -5.61
N ARG A 9 12.53 5.91 -5.31
CA ARG A 9 12.15 4.89 -6.30
C ARG A 9 10.69 5.00 -6.71
N TYR A 10 9.79 5.27 -5.78
CA TYR A 10 8.37 5.47 -6.06
C TYR A 10 8.17 6.66 -6.99
N ILE A 11 8.74 7.83 -6.67
CA ILE A 11 8.66 9.03 -7.50
C ILE A 11 9.26 8.79 -8.89
N ALA A 12 10.41 8.12 -8.97
CA ALA A 12 11.03 7.77 -10.26
C ALA A 12 10.21 6.77 -11.09
N SER A 13 9.23 6.09 -10.48
CA SER A 13 8.34 5.15 -11.16
C SER A 13 7.00 5.78 -11.57
N LEU A 14 6.72 7.03 -11.15
CA LEU A 14 5.50 7.74 -11.54
C LEU A 14 5.44 7.97 -13.05
N PRO A 15 4.23 8.10 -13.62
CA PRO A 15 4.07 8.39 -15.04
C PRO A 15 4.70 9.74 -15.40
N ASP A 16 5.22 9.81 -16.63
CA ASP A 16 5.60 11.08 -17.23
C ASP A 16 4.32 11.83 -17.62
N VAL A 17 4.01 12.86 -16.84
CA VAL A 17 2.84 13.73 -17.00
C VAL A 17 3.33 15.19 -16.97
N PRO A 18 2.65 16.12 -17.65
CA PRO A 18 2.99 17.54 -17.60
C PRO A 18 3.09 18.05 -16.14
N ASP A 19 4.01 18.98 -15.89
CA ASP A 19 4.29 19.51 -14.56
C ASP A 19 3.03 20.07 -13.89
N GLU A 20 2.15 20.72 -14.66
CA GLU A 20 0.89 21.26 -14.14
C GLU A 20 -0.01 20.16 -13.59
N LEU A 21 -0.12 19.03 -14.31
CA LEU A 21 -0.92 17.89 -13.89
C LEU A 21 -0.26 17.17 -12.72
N ARG A 22 1.08 17.12 -12.68
CA ARG A 22 1.85 16.55 -11.57
C ARG A 22 1.59 17.30 -10.26
N GLU A 23 1.59 18.63 -10.31
CA GLU A 23 1.28 19.49 -9.17
C GLU A 23 -0.19 19.38 -8.76
N GLU A 24 -1.13 19.39 -9.71
CA GLU A 24 -2.56 19.27 -9.43
C GLU A 24 -2.95 17.92 -8.80
N LEU A 25 -2.33 16.82 -9.26
CA LEU A 25 -2.59 15.47 -8.75
C LEU A 25 -1.78 15.12 -7.50
N ASP A 26 -0.83 15.97 -7.12
CA ASP A 26 -0.02 15.83 -5.90
C ASP A 26 0.67 14.44 -5.80
N LEU A 27 1.13 13.91 -6.94
CA LEU A 27 1.60 12.52 -7.10
C LEU A 27 2.86 12.19 -6.27
N GLU A 28 3.60 13.22 -5.87
CA GLU A 28 4.85 13.10 -5.10
C GLU A 28 4.65 13.34 -3.60
N ARG A 29 3.41 13.62 -3.15
CA ARG A 29 3.13 13.83 -1.73
C ARG A 29 3.10 12.51 -0.99
N PHE A 30 3.82 12.52 0.12
CA PHE A 30 3.83 11.43 1.09
C PHE A 30 3.27 11.91 2.42
N VAL A 31 2.69 10.98 3.15
CA VAL A 31 1.95 11.21 4.37
C VAL A 31 2.60 10.40 5.48
N ALA A 32 3.39 11.09 6.31
CA ALA A 32 4.05 10.50 7.46
C ALA A 32 3.08 10.29 8.63
N PHE A 33 3.39 9.30 9.45
CA PHE A 33 2.69 8.95 10.67
C PHE A 33 3.41 9.58 11.87
N ASP A 34 2.65 9.91 12.91
CA ASP A 34 3.23 10.45 14.15
C ASP A 34 4.14 9.40 14.80
N PRO A 35 5.45 9.69 15.00
CA PRO A 35 6.37 8.75 15.62
C PRO A 35 5.95 8.27 17.00
N GLN A 36 5.24 9.09 17.78
CA GLN A 36 4.73 8.69 19.10
C GLN A 36 3.63 7.64 18.98
N VAL A 37 2.75 7.78 17.97
CA VAL A 37 1.70 6.80 17.70
C VAL A 37 2.31 5.51 17.19
N VAL A 38 3.24 5.59 16.23
CA VAL A 38 3.94 4.42 15.68
C VAL A 38 4.68 3.65 16.77
N ALA A 39 5.38 4.34 17.67
CA ALA A 39 6.12 3.73 18.78
C ALA A 39 5.24 3.06 19.84
N ALA A 40 3.94 3.32 19.85
CA ALA A 40 2.98 2.65 20.74
C ALA A 40 2.63 1.22 20.28
N HIS A 41 3.07 0.83 19.08
CA HIS A 41 2.80 -0.47 18.47
C HIS A 41 4.10 -1.24 18.23
N GLU A 42 4.05 -2.56 18.37
CA GLU A 42 5.19 -3.45 18.15
C GLU A 42 5.41 -3.72 16.65
N LEU A 43 5.78 -2.68 15.91
CA LEU A 43 6.17 -2.81 14.50
C LEU A 43 7.66 -3.15 14.39
N ASN A 44 8.03 -3.88 13.32
CA ASN A 44 9.44 -4.07 13.04
C ASN A 44 10.12 -2.71 12.71
N PRO A 45 11.42 -2.56 12.98
CA PRO A 45 12.10 -1.26 12.85
C PRO A 45 12.05 -0.66 11.45
N GLN A 46 12.03 -1.50 10.41
CA GLN A 46 12.01 -1.02 9.02
C GLN A 46 10.64 -0.41 8.67
N ASP A 47 9.55 -1.08 9.05
CA ASP A 47 8.20 -0.57 8.82
C ASP A 47 7.93 0.71 9.61
N ALA A 48 8.35 0.75 10.87
CA ALA A 48 8.26 1.96 11.69
C ALA A 48 9.03 3.13 11.06
N ALA A 49 10.25 2.88 10.54
CA ALA A 49 11.05 3.89 9.87
C ALA A 49 10.37 4.39 8.58
N ILE A 50 9.81 3.50 7.76
CA ILE A 50 9.06 3.90 6.55
C ILE A 50 7.88 4.79 6.92
N LEU A 51 7.05 4.38 7.88
CA LEU A 51 5.85 5.14 8.27
C LEU A 51 6.19 6.53 8.85
N THR A 52 7.29 6.66 9.59
CA THR A 52 7.63 7.89 10.32
C THR A 52 8.54 8.86 9.57
N GLU A 53 9.54 8.35 8.84
CA GLU A 53 10.54 9.22 8.20
C GLU A 53 10.03 9.81 6.88
N VAL A 54 9.35 8.99 6.07
CA VAL A 54 8.82 9.43 4.76
C VAL A 54 7.31 9.26 4.65
N GLY A 55 6.74 8.24 5.28
CA GLY A 55 5.33 7.90 5.18
C GLY A 55 4.99 7.05 3.96
N LEU A 56 3.71 7.03 3.61
CA LEU A 56 3.18 6.40 2.40
C LEU A 56 2.73 7.49 1.42
N PRO A 57 2.72 7.24 0.10
CA PRO A 57 2.15 8.18 -0.87
C PRO A 57 0.70 8.56 -0.49
N ASN A 58 0.28 9.80 -0.65
CA ASN A 58 -1.09 10.21 -0.30
C ASN A 58 -2.14 9.36 -1.06
N SER A 59 -1.86 9.06 -2.33
CA SER A 59 -2.61 8.23 -3.24
C SER A 59 -1.66 7.33 -4.01
N ALA A 60 -2.05 6.08 -4.20
CA ALA A 60 -1.26 5.10 -4.93
C ALA A 60 -2.13 4.21 -5.79
N SER A 61 -1.63 3.85 -6.97
CA SER A 61 -2.29 2.83 -7.78
C SER A 61 -2.02 1.42 -7.23
N PRO A 62 -2.97 0.48 -7.38
CA PRO A 62 -4.34 0.69 -7.85
C PRO A 62 -5.28 1.12 -6.72
N TRP A 63 -5.91 2.30 -6.87
CA TRP A 63 -7.04 2.73 -6.03
C TRP A 63 -6.81 2.76 -4.52
N LEU A 64 -5.56 2.91 -4.07
CA LEU A 64 -5.19 3.04 -2.66
C LEU A 64 -5.01 4.52 -2.29
N THR A 65 -5.33 4.87 -1.05
CA THR A 65 -5.13 6.21 -0.50
C THR A 65 -4.66 6.07 0.94
N PHE A 66 -3.61 6.78 1.33
CA PHE A 66 -3.03 6.75 2.68
C PHE A 66 -3.18 8.10 3.41
N ASP A 67 -3.81 9.09 2.79
CA ASP A 67 -4.15 10.37 3.41
C ASP A 67 -5.43 10.28 4.27
N LEU A 68 -5.36 9.48 5.33
CA LEU A 68 -6.40 9.46 6.36
C LEU A 68 -6.32 10.71 7.24
N ASP A 69 -7.43 11.06 7.90
CA ASP A 69 -7.41 12.00 9.03
C ASP A 69 -6.30 11.58 10.02
N PRO A 70 -5.44 12.51 10.49
CA PRO A 70 -4.34 12.16 11.39
C PRO A 70 -4.77 11.37 12.64
N LYS A 71 -5.99 11.57 13.15
CA LYS A 71 -6.55 10.83 14.30
C LYS A 71 -6.96 9.40 13.95
N ARG A 72 -7.12 9.10 12.65
CA ARG A 72 -7.48 7.77 12.15
C ARG A 72 -6.26 6.92 11.82
N ARG A 73 -5.10 7.53 11.60
CA ARG A 73 -3.84 6.83 11.33
C ARG A 73 -3.42 6.02 12.55
N LEU A 74 -3.23 4.72 12.33
CA LEU A 74 -2.99 3.69 13.34
C LEU A 74 -4.07 3.64 14.44
N SER A 75 -5.27 4.13 14.16
CA SER A 75 -6.42 3.91 15.03
C SER A 75 -7.09 2.58 14.70
N PRO A 76 -7.62 1.86 15.69
CA PRO A 76 -8.42 0.67 15.43
C PRO A 76 -9.65 0.99 14.58
N ILE A 77 -9.99 0.12 13.63
CA ILE A 77 -11.24 0.20 12.90
C ILE A 77 -12.41 -0.34 13.76
N GLU A 78 -13.61 0.15 13.51
CA GLU A 78 -14.81 -0.27 14.25
C GLU A 78 -15.06 -1.78 14.06
N GLY A 79 -15.26 -2.51 15.16
CA GLY A 79 -15.49 -3.96 15.15
C GLY A 79 -14.22 -4.82 15.08
N PHE A 80 -13.05 -4.25 14.77
CA PHE A 80 -11.78 -4.99 14.65
C PHE A 80 -10.65 -4.26 15.39
N PRO A 81 -10.56 -4.38 16.73
CA PRO A 81 -9.62 -3.63 17.55
C PRO A 81 -8.13 -3.90 17.22
N GLN A 82 -7.81 -5.04 16.63
CA GLN A 82 -6.49 -5.45 16.19
C GLN A 82 -6.07 -4.86 14.84
N MET A 83 -7.01 -4.31 14.08
CA MET A 83 -6.79 -3.79 12.72
C MET A 83 -6.58 -2.28 12.79
N LEU A 84 -5.35 -1.83 12.57
CA LEU A 84 -4.96 -0.43 12.69
C LEU A 84 -4.93 0.24 11.32
N ALA A 85 -5.77 1.26 11.11
CA ALA A 85 -5.92 1.89 9.79
C ALA A 85 -4.66 2.65 9.36
N ILE A 86 -4.17 2.37 8.15
CA ILE A 86 -3.08 3.11 7.50
C ILE A 86 -3.54 3.80 6.22
N GLY A 87 -4.66 3.37 5.64
CA GLY A 87 -5.22 3.93 4.42
C GLY A 87 -6.65 3.46 4.16
N SER A 88 -7.07 3.61 2.92
CA SER A 88 -8.33 3.10 2.39
C SER A 88 -8.17 2.72 0.92
N ASN A 89 -9.07 1.89 0.41
CA ASN A 89 -9.25 1.70 -1.03
C ASN A 89 -10.35 2.63 -1.57
N ALA A 90 -10.54 2.68 -2.90
CA ALA A 90 -11.60 3.48 -3.53
C ALA A 90 -13.01 2.92 -3.34
N TYR A 91 -13.16 1.77 -2.68
CA TYR A 91 -14.45 1.11 -2.42
C TYR A 91 -14.96 1.39 -0.99
N GLY A 92 -14.21 2.16 -0.20
CA GLY A 92 -14.61 2.54 1.16
C GLY A 92 -14.12 1.58 2.24
N ASP A 93 -13.32 0.56 1.90
CA ASP A 93 -12.67 -0.30 2.89
C ASP A 93 -11.42 0.38 3.45
N TYR A 94 -11.19 0.20 4.74
CA TYR A 94 -9.92 0.57 5.36
C TYR A 94 -8.82 -0.42 4.98
N VAL A 95 -7.67 0.14 4.61
CA VAL A 95 -6.40 -0.59 4.55
C VAL A 95 -5.75 -0.49 5.92
N CYS A 96 -5.38 -1.61 6.49
CA CYS A 96 -4.98 -1.75 7.88
C CYS A 96 -3.70 -2.58 8.04
N LEU A 97 -3.05 -2.41 9.19
CA LEU A 97 -2.11 -3.37 9.74
C LEU A 97 -2.87 -4.33 10.66
N ASP A 98 -2.76 -5.62 10.40
CA ASP A 98 -3.33 -6.67 11.25
C ASP A 98 -2.31 -7.10 12.31
N MET A 99 -2.50 -6.57 13.52
CA MET A 99 -1.56 -6.78 14.61
C MET A 99 -1.55 -8.22 15.15
N ASP A 100 -2.60 -9.01 14.92
CA ASP A 100 -2.63 -10.42 15.33
C ASP A 100 -1.74 -11.31 14.44
N THR A 101 -1.42 -10.81 13.24
CA THR A 101 -0.58 -11.50 12.23
C THR A 101 0.82 -10.90 12.11
N GLY A 102 1.25 -10.07 13.05
CA GLY A 102 2.56 -9.42 12.99
C GLY A 102 2.60 -8.20 12.06
N ALA A 103 1.47 -7.47 11.96
CA ALA A 103 1.29 -6.27 11.16
C ALA A 103 1.31 -6.48 9.63
N GLU A 104 0.69 -7.59 9.17
CA GLU A 104 0.38 -7.76 7.74
C GLU A 104 -0.52 -6.61 7.25
N VAL A 105 -0.31 -6.17 6.02
CA VAL A 105 -1.15 -5.17 5.38
C VAL A 105 -2.33 -5.85 4.72
N VAL A 106 -3.53 -5.47 5.14
CA VAL A 106 -4.79 -6.06 4.66
C VAL A 106 -5.86 -4.99 4.46
N TYR A 107 -6.98 -5.37 3.82
CA TYR A 107 -8.22 -4.62 3.96
C TYR A 107 -9.36 -5.56 4.37
N ILE A 108 -10.40 -5.00 4.97
CA ILE A 108 -11.62 -5.75 5.33
C ILE A 108 -12.69 -5.41 4.29
N ASN A 109 -13.05 -6.38 3.46
CA ASN A 109 -14.04 -6.22 2.41
C ASN A 109 -15.45 -6.21 3.01
N HIS A 110 -16.04 -5.03 3.19
CA HIS A 110 -17.36 -4.90 3.81
C HIS A 110 -18.49 -5.49 2.95
N ASP A 111 -18.31 -5.52 1.63
CA ASP A 111 -19.28 -6.08 0.67
C ASP A 111 -19.27 -7.63 0.66
N ASN A 112 -18.22 -8.25 1.17
CA ASN A 112 -18.06 -9.71 1.23
C ASN A 112 -17.98 -10.23 2.67
N LEU A 113 -19.01 -9.93 3.48
CA LEU A 113 -19.13 -10.40 4.86
C LEU A 113 -17.90 -10.09 5.74
N ASN A 114 -17.28 -8.92 5.52
CA ASN A 114 -16.05 -8.50 6.20
C ASN A 114 -14.88 -9.49 5.97
N ALA A 115 -14.78 -10.06 4.76
CA ALA A 115 -13.65 -10.90 4.40
C ALA A 115 -12.35 -10.12 4.52
N ARG A 116 -11.37 -10.69 5.24
CA ARG A 116 -10.00 -10.18 5.30
C ARG A 116 -9.32 -10.48 3.97
N VAL A 117 -8.88 -9.45 3.26
CA VAL A 117 -8.13 -9.58 2.01
C VAL A 117 -6.70 -9.15 2.24
N PHE A 118 -5.78 -10.08 1.98
CA PHE A 118 -4.35 -9.86 2.13
C PHE A 118 -3.81 -8.96 1.01
N ILE A 119 -2.96 -7.99 1.38
CA ILE A 119 -2.23 -7.13 0.44
C ILE A 119 -0.75 -7.49 0.46
N ASN A 120 -0.10 -7.37 1.61
CA ASN A 120 1.33 -7.63 1.78
C ASN A 120 1.68 -8.08 3.20
N ALA A 121 2.78 -8.78 3.36
CA ALA A 121 3.24 -9.29 4.64
C ALA A 121 3.69 -8.18 5.62
N SER A 122 3.99 -6.98 5.10
CA SER A 122 4.52 -5.85 5.88
C SER A 122 4.41 -4.51 5.15
N VAL A 123 4.63 -3.40 5.84
CA VAL A 123 4.70 -2.07 5.20
C VAL A 123 5.87 -2.00 4.23
N SER A 124 6.99 -2.65 4.56
CA SER A 124 8.17 -2.73 3.69
C SER A 124 7.87 -3.44 2.37
N THR A 125 7.18 -4.58 2.43
CA THR A 125 6.82 -5.34 1.21
C THR A 125 5.74 -4.63 0.41
N LEU A 126 4.80 -3.91 1.07
CA LEU A 126 3.88 -2.99 0.40
C LEU A 126 4.62 -1.88 -0.36
N ALA A 127 5.56 -1.20 0.30
CA ALA A 127 6.33 -0.11 -0.31
C ALA A 127 7.07 -0.58 -1.59
N GLU A 128 7.69 -1.76 -1.54
CA GLU A 128 8.33 -2.36 -2.71
C GLU A 128 7.33 -2.77 -3.79
N SER A 129 6.19 -3.34 -3.40
CA SER A 129 5.10 -3.74 -4.33
C SER A 129 4.51 -2.54 -5.06
N LEU A 130 4.33 -1.40 -4.38
CA LEU A 130 3.88 -0.15 -5.00
C LEU A 130 4.86 0.34 -6.07
N CYS A 131 6.17 0.28 -5.80
CA CYS A 131 7.19 0.64 -6.78
C CYS A 131 7.19 -0.29 -7.99
N LEU A 132 7.07 -1.60 -7.76
CA LEU A 132 6.99 -2.61 -8.82
C LEU A 132 5.74 -2.42 -9.67
N TYR A 133 4.59 -2.20 -9.03
CA TYR A 133 3.33 -1.97 -9.72
C TYR A 133 3.43 -0.80 -10.72
N LEU A 134 3.90 0.36 -10.26
CA LEU A 134 4.10 1.52 -11.14
C LEU A 134 5.10 1.22 -12.26
N THR A 135 6.25 0.62 -11.91
CA THR A 135 7.29 0.29 -12.90
C THR A 135 6.75 -0.60 -14.02
N HIS A 136 6.02 -1.66 -13.69
CA HIS A 136 5.50 -2.62 -14.67
C HIS A 136 4.29 -2.09 -15.44
N ARG A 137 3.42 -1.32 -14.77
CA ARG A 137 2.27 -0.67 -15.40
C ARG A 137 2.69 0.33 -16.47
N HIS A 138 3.71 1.14 -16.19
CA HIS A 138 4.15 2.19 -17.13
C HIS A 138 5.10 1.67 -18.20
N LYS A 139 5.85 0.59 -17.95
CA LYS A 139 6.74 -0.03 -18.96
C LYS A 139 6.04 -1.02 -19.89
N GLY A 140 4.76 -1.31 -19.69
CA GLY A 140 4.00 -2.23 -20.55
C GLY A 140 4.36 -3.70 -20.35
N GLU A 141 4.81 -4.09 -19.14
CA GLU A 141 5.21 -5.46 -18.79
C GLU A 141 4.34 -6.04 -17.65
N PRO A 142 2.99 -6.00 -17.73
CA PRO A 142 2.12 -6.48 -16.66
C PRO A 142 2.23 -8.00 -16.43
N LYS A 143 2.71 -8.76 -17.42
CA LYS A 143 2.89 -10.21 -17.33
C LYS A 143 3.91 -10.65 -16.27
N ASP A 144 4.86 -9.76 -15.95
CA ASP A 144 5.92 -10.05 -14.99
C ASP A 144 5.68 -9.42 -13.61
N LEU A 145 4.58 -8.67 -13.44
CA LEU A 145 4.26 -7.97 -12.19
C LEU A 145 4.08 -8.94 -11.02
N LEU A 146 3.26 -9.98 -11.18
CA LEU A 146 3.08 -10.99 -10.12
C LEU A 146 4.37 -11.73 -9.83
N THR A 147 5.18 -12.05 -10.85
CA THR A 147 6.50 -12.67 -10.62
C THR A 147 7.41 -11.76 -9.79
N ALA A 148 7.42 -10.45 -10.09
CA ALA A 148 8.21 -9.47 -9.36
C ALA A 148 7.72 -9.30 -7.91
N ILE A 149 6.41 -9.13 -7.69
CA ILE A 149 5.83 -9.06 -6.33
C ILE A 149 6.09 -10.37 -5.58
N GLY A 150 5.88 -11.53 -6.21
CA GLY A 150 6.09 -12.84 -5.58
C GLY A 150 7.54 -13.11 -5.17
N SER A 151 8.52 -12.41 -5.78
CA SER A 151 9.93 -12.51 -5.39
C SER A 151 10.27 -11.77 -4.09
N ILE A 152 9.45 -10.79 -3.70
CA ILE A 152 9.61 -10.02 -2.46
C ILE A 152 8.59 -10.45 -1.38
N ASP A 153 7.43 -10.93 -1.81
CA ASP A 153 6.32 -11.33 -0.98
C ASP A 153 5.52 -12.46 -1.69
N PRO A 154 5.89 -13.73 -1.45
CA PRO A 154 5.25 -14.87 -2.09
C PRO A 154 3.76 -15.02 -1.75
N ASP A 155 3.35 -14.60 -0.56
CA ASP A 155 1.95 -14.73 -0.12
C ASP A 155 1.07 -13.68 -0.81
N ALA A 156 1.62 -12.53 -1.19
CA ALA A 156 0.93 -11.46 -1.90
C ALA A 156 0.38 -11.85 -3.27
N ILE A 157 0.83 -12.96 -3.86
CA ILE A 157 0.41 -13.40 -5.19
C ILE A 157 -0.54 -14.60 -5.18
N ALA A 158 -0.89 -15.12 -4.00
CA ALA A 158 -1.82 -16.23 -3.87
C ALA A 158 -3.22 -15.86 -4.40
N ASP A 159 -4.00 -16.87 -4.79
CA ASP A 159 -5.37 -16.65 -5.26
C ASP A 159 -6.21 -16.01 -4.16
N GLY A 160 -6.96 -14.96 -4.53
CA GLY A 160 -7.81 -14.21 -3.58
C GLY A 160 -7.14 -13.04 -2.88
N THR A 161 -5.84 -12.79 -3.11
CA THR A 161 -5.16 -11.61 -2.58
C THR A 161 -5.35 -10.39 -3.47
N PHE A 162 -5.06 -9.21 -2.92
CA PHE A 162 -5.19 -7.94 -3.62
C PHE A 162 -4.41 -7.91 -4.94
N TRP A 163 -3.12 -8.23 -4.93
CA TRP A 163 -2.30 -8.13 -6.14
C TRP A 163 -2.68 -9.16 -7.20
N ASN A 164 -3.10 -10.37 -6.80
CA ASN A 164 -3.60 -11.38 -7.71
C ASN A 164 -4.87 -10.89 -8.44
N HIS A 165 -5.82 -10.32 -7.70
CA HIS A 165 -7.03 -9.72 -8.26
C HIS A 165 -6.73 -8.56 -9.21
N GLU A 166 -5.90 -7.62 -8.77
CA GLU A 166 -5.57 -6.42 -9.57
C GLU A 166 -4.84 -6.80 -10.87
N THR A 167 -3.91 -7.76 -10.82
CA THR A 167 -3.19 -8.17 -12.03
C THR A 167 -4.09 -8.93 -13.01
N THR A 168 -5.02 -9.75 -12.49
CA THR A 168 -6.04 -10.41 -13.33
C THR A 168 -6.93 -9.39 -14.03
N ALA A 169 -7.42 -8.39 -13.28
CA ALA A 169 -8.24 -7.31 -13.84
C ALA A 169 -7.48 -6.48 -14.90
N LEU A 170 -6.17 -6.27 -14.74
CA LEU A 170 -5.34 -5.61 -15.75
C LEU A 170 -5.20 -6.45 -17.04
N ALA A 171 -5.05 -7.76 -16.90
CA ALA A 171 -4.96 -8.66 -18.06
C ALA A 171 -6.28 -8.72 -18.85
N GLU A 172 -7.42 -8.63 -18.17
CA GLU A 172 -8.76 -8.69 -18.78
C GLU A 172 -9.17 -7.37 -19.46
N ASN A 173 -8.74 -6.22 -18.91
CA ASN A 173 -9.13 -4.91 -19.42
C ASN A 173 -8.22 -4.35 -20.54
N GLY A 174 -7.15 -5.07 -20.91
CA GLY A 174 -6.22 -4.68 -21.98
C GLY A 174 -5.32 -3.52 -21.57
N GLY A 175 -4.05 -3.82 -21.31
CA GLY A 175 -2.99 -2.83 -21.06
C GLY A 175 -2.71 -1.89 -22.23
#